data_AF-E0AE43-F1
#
_entry.id   AF-E0AE43-F1
#
_cell.length_a   1.000
_cell.length_b   1.000
_cell.length_c   1.000
_cell.angle_alpha   90.00
_cell.angle_beta   90.00
_cell.angle_gamma   90.00
#
_symmetry.space_group_name_H-M   'P 1'
#
loop_
_entity.id
_entity.type
_entity.pdbx_description
1 polymer ?
#
loop_
_entity_poly.entity_id
_entity_poly.type
_entity_poly.pdbx_seq_one_letter_code
_entity_poly.pdbx_strand_id
1 'polypeptide(L)'
;MLIYIFMMFFFILCFLNNMFLLLIVLDILMIFLSLIIYMNSFNFFFLFMIFLSVFSTLIGMIMIFSISRLKSSLKANFYKN
;
A
#
# COMPACT_ATOMS: atom_id res chain seq x y z
N MET A 1 13.43 8.73 -17.25
CA MET A 1 12.70 7.47 -17.50
C MET A 1 12.03 6.95 -16.23
N LEU A 2 12.78 6.54 -15.20
CA LEU A 2 12.21 5.99 -13.95
C LEU A 2 11.20 6.92 -13.24
N ILE A 3 11.50 8.22 -13.14
CA ILE A 3 10.57 9.21 -12.56
C ILE A 3 9.28 9.32 -13.37
N TYR A 4 9.36 9.17 -14.70
CA TYR A 4 8.19 9.26 -15.58
C TYR A 4 7.27 8.04 -15.42
N ILE A 5 7.86 6.85 -15.27
CA ILE A 5 7.13 5.61 -14.96
C ILE A 5 6.45 5.73 -13.58
N PHE A 6 7.15 6.28 -12.58
CA PHE A 6 6.59 6.52 -11.25
C PHE A 6 5.38 7.47 -11.28
N MET A 7 5.47 8.57 -12.02
CA MET A 7 4.35 9.54 -12.14
C MET A 7 3.13 8.94 -12.84
N MET A 8 3.32 8.11 -13.86
CA MET A 8 2.22 7.40 -14.53
C MET A 8 1.55 6.38 -13.61
N PHE A 9 2.33 5.67 -12.79
CA PHE A 9 1.81 4.71 -11.82
C PHE A 9 1.02 5.41 -10.71
N PHE A 10 1.49 6.57 -10.25
CA PHE A 10 0.80 7.41 -9.29
C PHE A 10 -0.54 7.91 -9.82
N PHE A 11 -0.62 8.21 -11.12
CA PHE A 11 -1.87 8.63 -11.75
C PHE A 11 -2.92 7.51 -11.75
N ILE A 12 -2.52 6.26 -12.00
CA ILE A 12 -3.42 5.09 -11.92
C ILE A 12 -3.89 4.85 -10.48
N LEU A 13 -3.00 5.02 -9.50
CA LEU A 13 -3.30 4.88 -8.07
C LEU A 13 -4.42 5.82 -7.61
N CYS A 14 -4.48 7.05 -8.13
CA CYS A 14 -5.53 8.03 -7.76
C CYS A 14 -6.95 7.61 -8.17
N PHE A 15 -7.12 6.70 -9.14
CA PHE A 15 -8.44 6.23 -9.57
C PHE A 15 -8.90 4.94 -8.88
N LEU A 16 -8.06 4.35 -8.03
CA LEU A 16 -8.39 3.12 -7.32
C LEU A 16 -9.25 3.42 -6.09
N ASN A 17 -10.56 3.22 -6.23
CA ASN A 17 -11.50 3.35 -5.11
C ASN A 17 -11.38 2.20 -4.09
N ASN A 18 -10.76 1.07 -4.46
CA ASN A 18 -10.62 -0.07 -3.58
C ASN A 18 -9.30 -0.01 -2.79
N MET A 19 -9.41 0.26 -1.48
CA MET A 19 -8.27 0.35 -0.56
C MET A 19 -7.40 -0.92 -0.52
N PHE A 20 -7.98 -2.11 -0.76
CA PHE A 20 -7.22 -3.35 -0.84
C PHE A 20 -6.34 -3.40 -2.09
N LEU A 21 -6.88 -2.97 -3.22
CA LEU A 21 -6.14 -2.96 -4.49
C LEU A 21 -5.07 -1.86 -4.47
N LEU A 22 -5.36 -0.72 -3.83
CA LEU A 22 -4.38 0.33 -3.55
C LEU A 22 -3.17 -0.21 -2.77
N LEU A 23 -3.40 -1.02 -1.73
CA LEU A 23 -2.34 -1.65 -0.94
C LEU A 23 -1.42 -2.54 -1.78
N ILE A 24 -1.99 -3.42 -2.60
CA ILE A 24 -1.23 -4.31 -3.50
C ILE A 24 -0.35 -3.50 -4.46
N VAL A 25 -0.90 -2.43 -5.02
CA VAL A 25 -0.18 -1.59 -6.00
C VAL A 25 0.96 -0.83 -5.31
N LEU A 26 0.78 -0.38 -4.07
CA LEU A 26 1.85 0.22 -3.26
C LEU A 26 2.96 -0.78 -2.92
N ASP A 27 2.62 -2.04 -2.61
CA ASP A 27 3.60 -3.10 -2.34
C ASP A 27 4.46 -3.41 -3.58
N ILE A 28 3.84 -3.51 -4.76
CA ILE A 28 4.57 -3.69 -6.03
C ILE A 28 5.56 -2.55 -6.24
N LEU A 29 5.15 -1.32 -5.93
CA LEU A 29 6.00 -0.15 -6.11
C LEU A 29 7.18 -0.15 -5.12
N MET A 30 6.97 -0.61 -3.88
CA MET A 30 8.04 -0.80 -2.89
C MET A 30 9.04 -1.89 -3.31
N ILE A 31 8.57 -2.96 -3.94
CA ILE A 31 9.45 -4.00 -4.52
C ILE A 31 10.31 -3.41 -5.65
N PHE A 32 9.74 -2.59 -6.53
CA PHE A 32 10.54 -1.91 -7.55
C PHE A 32 11.60 -1.00 -6.95
N LEU A 33 11.26 -0.26 -5.90
CA LEU A 33 12.20 0.63 -5.21
C LEU A 33 13.33 -0.17 -4.53
N SER A 34 13.02 -1.32 -3.92
CA SER A 34 14.02 -2.18 -3.29
C SER A 34 14.99 -2.79 -4.31
N LEU A 35 14.52 -3.16 -5.49
CA LEU A 35 15.36 -3.62 -6.61
C LEU A 35 16.35 -2.53 -7.06
N ILE A 36 15.92 -1.28 -7.15
CA ILE A 36 16.81 -0.16 -7.52
C ILE A 36 17.90 0.05 -6.47
N ILE A 37 17.54 -0.03 -5.19
CA ILE A 37 18.49 0.11 -4.08
C ILE A 37 19.50 -1.04 -4.07
N TYR A 38 19.03 -2.26 -4.34
CA TYR A 38 19.90 -3.43 -4.47
C TYR A 38 20.93 -3.24 -5.59
N MET A 39 20.51 -2.73 -6.75
CA MET A 39 21.42 -2.42 -7.87
C MET A 39 22.46 -1.35 -7.51
N ASN A 40 22.13 -0.42 -6.60
CA ASN A 40 23.05 0.59 -6.10
C ASN A 40 23.96 0.08 -4.95
N SER A 41 23.94 -1.21 -4.62
CA SER A 41 24.78 -1.86 -3.59
C SER A 41 24.62 -1.34 -2.15
N PHE A 42 23.55 -0.59 -1.85
CA PHE A 42 23.26 -0.08 -0.51
C PHE A 42 22.55 -1.14 0.34
N ASN A 43 23.28 -2.20 0.73
CA ASN A 43 22.72 -3.38 1.40
C ASN A 43 22.06 -3.09 2.76
N PHE A 44 22.62 -2.17 3.56
CA PHE A 44 22.02 -1.76 4.84
C PHE A 44 20.66 -1.09 4.63
N PHE A 45 20.57 -0.21 3.64
CA PHE A 45 19.33 0.48 3.29
C PHE A 45 18.29 -0.47 2.69
N PHE A 46 18.73 -1.45 1.88
CA PHE A 46 17.88 -2.51 1.35
C PHE A 46 17.20 -3.33 2.46
N LEU A 47 17.95 -3.74 3.48
CA LEU A 47 17.42 -4.46 4.64
C LEU A 47 16.35 -3.64 5.37
N PHE A 48 16.59 -2.35 5.58
CA PHE A 48 15.62 -1.44 6.19
C PHE A 48 14.34 -1.29 5.36
N MET A 49 14.46 -1.23 4.03
CA MET A 49 13.31 -1.16 3.12
C MET A 49 12.45 -2.42 3.16
N ILE A 50 13.05 -3.61 3.29
CA ILE A 50 12.30 -4.85 3.50
C ILE A 50 11.49 -4.77 4.79
N PHE A 51 12.12 -4.37 5.90
CA PHE A 51 11.41 -4.21 7.17
C PHE A 51 10.23 -3.25 7.05
N LEU A 52 10.44 -2.08 6.45
CA LEU A 52 9.38 -1.10 6.22
C LEU A 52 8.22 -1.67 5.39
N SER A 53 8.50 -2.46 4.35
CA SER A 53 7.46 -3.08 3.52
C SER A 53 6.58 -4.06 4.29
N VAL A 54 7.16 -4.82 5.22
CA VAL A 54 6.38 -5.75 6.06
C VAL A 54 5.52 -4.96 7.05
N PHE A 55 6.05 -3.90 7.66
CA PHE A 55 5.26 -3.09 8.58
C PHE A 55 4.12 -2.32 7.87
N SER A 56 4.36 -1.80 6.66
CA SER A 56 3.32 -1.09 5.91
C SER A 56 2.14 -1.98 5.56
N THR A 57 2.40 -3.23 5.15
CA THR A 57 1.33 -4.21 4.84
C THR A 57 0.52 -4.56 6.07
N LEU A 58 1.18 -4.82 7.22
CA LEU A 58 0.49 -5.11 8.48
C LEU A 58 -0.44 -3.96 8.89
N ILE A 59 0.06 -2.72 8.86
CA ILE A 59 -0.73 -1.54 9.22
C ILE A 59 -1.88 -1.34 8.23
N GLY A 60 -1.62 -1.50 6.93
CA GLY A 60 -2.65 -1.37 5.89
C GLY A 60 -3.78 -2.37 6.05
N MET A 61 -3.46 -3.63 6.37
CA MET A 61 -4.46 -4.67 6.63
C MET A 61 -5.31 -4.36 7.89
N ILE A 62 -4.68 -3.85 8.95
CA ILE A 62 -5.40 -3.39 10.15
C ILE A 62 -6.38 -2.27 9.80
N MET A 63 -5.98 -1.32 8.95
CA MET A 63 -6.85 -0.24 8.49
C MET A 63 -8.02 -0.74 7.64
N ILE A 64 -7.79 -1.68 6.71
CA ILE A 64 -8.88 -2.27 5.92
C ILE A 64 -9.88 -2.97 6.83
N PHE A 65 -9.38 -3.72 7.82
CA PHE A 65 -10.22 -4.42 8.77
C PHE A 65 -11.04 -3.47 9.65
N SER A 66 -10.46 -2.36 10.12
CA SER A 66 -11.20 -1.37 10.90
C SER A 66 -12.26 -0.65 10.06
N ILE A 67 -11.94 -0.25 8.82
CA ILE A 67 -12.90 0.40 7.90
C ILE A 67 -14.06 -0.54 7.54
N SER A 68 -13.78 -1.81 7.25
CA SER A 68 -14.82 -2.80 6.95
C SER A 68 -15.78 -3.00 8.14
N ARG A 69 -15.25 -3.08 9.37
CA ARG A 69 -16.05 -3.17 10.60
C ARG A 69 -16.90 -1.92 10.81
N LEU A 70 -16.33 -0.71 10.67
CA LEU A 70 -17.07 0.55 10.81
C LEU A 70 -18.21 0.67 9.78
N LYS A 71 -17.97 0.29 8.53
CA LYS A 71 -19.01 0.30 7.48
C LYS A 71 -20.12 -0.69 7.79
N SER A 72 -19.78 -1.87 8.32
CA SER A 72 -20.77 -2.88 8.71
C SER A 72 -21.61 -2.46 9.93
N SER A 73 -20.99 -1.82 10.94
CA SER A 73 -21.70 -1.39 12.16
C SER A 73 -22.64 -0.23 11.88
N LEU A 74 -22.23 0.75 11.06
CA LEU A 74 -23.09 1.84 10.64
C LEU A 74 -24.30 1.32 9.87
N LYS A 75 -24.11 0.38 8.93
CA LYS A 75 -25.21 -0.22 8.17
C LYS A 75 -26.18 -0.98 9.07
N ALA A 76 -25.68 -1.74 10.05
CA ALA A 76 -26.52 -2.46 11.01
C ALA A 76 -27.34 -1.54 11.92
N ASN A 77 -26.80 -0.39 12.31
CA ASN A 77 -27.53 0.60 13.12
C ASN A 77 -28.65 1.32 12.34
N PHE A 78 -28.50 1.48 11.02
CA PHE A 78 -29.56 2.04 10.17
C PHE A 78 -30.78 1.12 9.99
N TYR A 79 -30.61 -0.20 10.10
CA TYR A 79 -31.72 -1.17 9.96
C TYR A 79 -32.41 -1.51 11.29
N LYS A 80 -31.86 -1.04 12.42
CA LYS A 80 -32.42 -1.28 13.77
C LYS A 80 -33.20 -0.09 14.35
N ASN A 81 -33.09 1.08 13.73
CA ASN A 81 -33.98 2.24 13.97
C ASN A 81 -35.06 2.31 12.88
#